data_AF-A0A9P0LQW4-F1
#
_entry.id   AF-A0A9P0LQW4-F1
#
_cell.length_a   1.000
_cell.length_b   1.000
_cell.length_c   1.000
_cell.angle_alpha   90.00
_cell.angle_beta   90.00
_cell.angle_gamma   90.00
#
_symmetry.space_group_name_H-M   'P 1'
#
loop_
_entity.id
_entity.type
_entity.pdbx_description
1 polymer ?
#
loop_
_entity_poly.entity_id
_entity_poly.type
_entity_poly.pdbx_seq_one_letter_code
_entity_poly.pdbx_strand_id
1 'polypeptide(L)'
;TGQDLFYSFKNIIFSEKIPIPKIVGLTTDGGPAMVCRDKGLVGLCRKDESFPKFLCYHCIIHQQALCGQFLKLNNVMKLVVKIVIKIRAQALQRRLFKTLADDIDCQYGELLLHSGVRWLSRGLVLKRFNVIISAIVKFPKQRDEPIPELENSIWLRDVGFLVDITEKLNELNLQLQGRDKELAEMISDIKAFIKKLEFWEQNLIDEIFLLFQKIYLKVHKHHMKGKIM
;
A
#
# COMPACT_ATOMS: atom_id res chain seq x y z
N THR A 1 13.73 19.22 -12.12
CA THR A 1 13.03 19.15 -13.43
C THR A 1 13.62 18.02 -14.26
N GLY A 2 13.06 17.68 -15.43
CA GLY A 2 13.63 16.63 -16.28
C GLY A 2 15.02 16.97 -16.84
N GLN A 3 15.33 18.26 -17.02
CA GLN A 3 16.68 18.73 -17.35
C GLN A 3 17.66 18.48 -16.21
N ASP A 4 17.29 18.81 -14.97
CA ASP A 4 18.16 18.56 -13.81
C ASP A 4 18.46 17.07 -13.65
N LEU A 5 17.46 16.21 -13.90
CA LEU A 5 17.63 14.75 -13.90
C LEU A 5 18.58 14.29 -15.00
N PHE A 6 18.46 14.83 -16.21
CA PHE A 6 19.35 14.51 -17.33
C PHE A 6 20.81 14.88 -17.05
N TYR A 7 21.06 16.09 -16.53
CA TYR A 7 22.42 16.50 -16.18
C TYR A 7 22.99 15.65 -15.04
N SER A 8 22.20 15.40 -14.00
CA SER A 8 22.60 14.54 -12.89
C SER A 8 22.93 13.12 -13.38
N PHE A 9 22.11 12.56 -14.27
CA PHE A 9 22.31 11.25 -14.86
C PHE A 9 23.59 11.16 -15.71
N LYS A 10 23.86 12.14 -16.58
CA LYS A 10 25.11 12.18 -17.36
C LYS A 10 26.34 12.32 -16.46
N ASN A 11 26.26 13.15 -15.40
CA ASN A 11 27.34 13.29 -14.44
C ASN A 11 27.68 11.95 -13.76
N ILE A 12 26.66 11.19 -13.35
CA ILE A 12 26.85 9.85 -12.76
C ILE A 12 27.46 8.88 -13.77
N ILE A 13 26.95 8.83 -15.00
CA ILE A 13 27.52 7.98 -16.05
C ILE A 13 29.00 8.29 -16.26
N PHE A 14 29.35 9.57 -16.30
CA PHE A 14 30.73 10.01 -16.50
C PHE A 14 31.61 9.66 -15.30
N SER A 15 31.15 9.91 -14.06
CA SER A 15 31.91 9.61 -12.85
C SER A 15 32.16 8.11 -12.68
N GLU A 16 31.15 7.28 -12.98
CA GLU A 16 31.22 5.82 -12.92
C GLU A 16 31.85 5.19 -14.17
N LYS A 17 32.29 6.02 -15.15
CA LYS A 17 32.89 5.57 -16.41
C LYS A 17 32.02 4.57 -17.18
N ILE A 18 30.69 4.72 -17.11
CA ILE A 18 29.74 3.87 -17.80
C ILE A 18 29.74 4.26 -19.29
N PRO A 19 30.01 3.33 -20.22
CA PRO A 19 30.00 3.63 -21.64
C PRO A 19 28.57 3.82 -22.15
N ILE A 20 28.19 5.08 -22.44
CA ILE A 20 26.86 5.44 -22.98
C ILE A 20 26.43 4.56 -24.16
N PRO A 21 27.30 4.24 -25.16
CA PRO A 21 26.90 3.40 -26.30
C PRO A 21 26.45 1.97 -25.93
N LYS A 22 26.76 1.49 -24.72
CA LYS A 22 26.35 0.18 -24.23
C LYS A 22 25.03 0.21 -23.45
N ILE A 23 24.39 1.37 -23.30
CA ILE A 23 23.10 1.46 -22.62
C ILE A 23 22.03 0.80 -23.48
N VAL A 24 21.44 -0.27 -22.98
CA VAL A 24 20.39 -1.04 -23.67
C VAL A 24 18.98 -0.56 -23.31
N GLY A 25 18.81 0.04 -22.13
CA GLY A 25 17.51 0.52 -21.70
C GLY A 25 17.52 1.38 -20.43
N LEU A 26 16.41 2.09 -20.23
CA LEU A 26 16.13 2.92 -19.08
C LEU A 26 14.77 2.53 -18.49
N THR A 27 14.72 2.38 -17.17
CA THR A 27 13.46 2.13 -16.45
C THR A 27 13.16 3.33 -15.56
N THR A 28 11.97 3.91 -15.69
CA THR A 28 11.57 5.12 -14.93
C THR A 28 10.20 4.97 -14.29
N ASP A 29 9.84 5.84 -13.35
CA ASP A 29 8.52 5.85 -12.71
C ASP A 29 7.39 6.41 -13.60
N GLY A 30 7.68 6.78 -14.84
CA GLY A 30 6.68 7.30 -15.77
C GLY A 30 6.20 8.72 -15.46
N GLY A 31 6.79 9.41 -14.47
CA GLY A 31 6.46 10.80 -14.16
C GLY A 31 6.79 11.74 -15.31
N PRO A 32 6.10 12.90 -15.46
CA PRO A 32 6.35 13.84 -16.56
C PRO A 32 7.81 14.29 -16.68
N ALA A 33 8.51 14.46 -15.54
CA ALA A 33 9.93 14.80 -15.53
C ALA A 33 10.84 13.69 -16.08
N MET A 34 10.37 12.43 -16.10
CA MET A 34 11.10 11.29 -16.64
C MET A 34 10.81 11.06 -18.11
N VAL A 35 9.53 11.00 -18.50
CA VAL A 35 9.12 10.47 -19.82
C VAL A 35 8.67 11.52 -20.83
N CYS A 36 8.52 12.80 -20.44
CA CYS A 36 8.10 13.84 -21.38
C CYS A 36 9.05 13.92 -22.59
N ARG A 37 8.47 13.97 -23.80
CA ARG A 37 9.20 13.95 -25.07
C ARG A 37 10.24 15.05 -25.19
N ASP A 38 9.90 16.25 -24.72
CA ASP A 38 10.75 17.43 -24.94
C ASP A 38 11.59 17.83 -23.75
N LYS A 39 11.08 17.64 -22.53
CA LYS A 39 11.69 18.11 -21.30
C LYS A 39 11.99 17.01 -20.29
N GLY A 40 11.58 15.77 -20.56
CA GLY A 40 11.79 14.64 -19.67
C GLY A 40 13.14 13.97 -19.90
N LEU A 41 13.69 13.33 -18.87
CA LEU A 41 14.96 12.60 -18.93
C LEU A 41 15.08 11.71 -20.18
N VAL A 42 14.10 10.81 -20.40
CA VAL A 42 14.09 9.87 -21.53
C VAL A 42 14.02 10.62 -22.86
N GLY A 43 13.22 11.69 -22.93
CA GLY A 43 13.11 12.52 -24.13
C GLY A 43 14.43 13.22 -24.46
N LEU A 44 15.13 13.74 -23.45
CA LEU A 44 16.44 14.37 -23.58
C LEU A 44 17.51 13.35 -23.99
N CYS A 45 17.56 12.17 -23.36
CA CYS A 45 18.48 11.09 -23.76
C CYS A 45 18.26 10.67 -25.22
N ARG A 46 17.01 10.62 -25.70
CA ARG A 46 16.71 10.28 -27.12
C ARG A 46 17.13 11.35 -28.13
N LYS A 47 17.31 12.60 -27.70
CA LYS A 47 17.75 13.72 -28.54
C LYS A 47 19.26 13.91 -28.54
N ASP A 48 19.96 13.30 -27.58
CA ASP A 48 21.42 13.36 -27.46
C ASP A 48 22.05 12.25 -28.30
N GLU A 49 22.88 12.64 -29.28
CA GLU A 49 23.53 11.74 -30.24
C GLU A 49 24.49 10.73 -29.60
N SER A 50 24.96 10.99 -28.37
CA SER A 50 25.81 10.04 -27.65
C SER A 50 25.08 8.78 -27.21
N PHE A 51 23.74 8.84 -27.08
CA PHE A 51 22.92 7.70 -26.67
C PHE A 51 22.53 6.83 -27.87
N PRO A 52 22.63 5.49 -27.74
CA PRO A 52 22.13 4.57 -28.76
C PRO A 52 20.60 4.56 -28.77
N LYS A 53 20.01 3.84 -29.72
CA LYS A 53 18.60 3.42 -29.57
C LYS A 53 18.50 2.48 -28.37
N PHE A 54 17.68 2.84 -27.39
CA PHE A 54 17.50 2.08 -26.15
C PHE A 54 16.02 1.83 -25.85
N LEU A 55 15.76 0.78 -25.07
CA LEU A 55 14.42 0.42 -24.59
C LEU A 55 14.03 1.29 -23.39
N CYS A 56 12.78 1.76 -23.33
CA CYS A 56 12.29 2.50 -22.17
C CYS A 56 11.16 1.72 -21.52
N TYR A 57 11.31 1.40 -20.24
CA TYR A 57 10.31 0.71 -19.44
C TYR A 57 9.72 1.64 -18.39
N HIS A 58 8.44 1.45 -18.11
CA HIS A 58 7.83 1.97 -16.89
C HIS A 58 8.10 0.96 -15.77
N CYS A 59 8.59 1.43 -14.63
CA CYS A 59 8.90 0.61 -13.47
C CYS A 59 7.66 -0.21 -13.05
N ILE A 60 7.78 -1.55 -13.11
CA ILE A 60 6.70 -2.49 -12.77
C ILE A 60 6.23 -2.27 -11.33
N ILE A 61 7.17 -2.05 -10.40
CA ILE A 61 6.86 -1.78 -8.99
C ILE A 61 6.02 -0.50 -8.86
N HIS A 62 6.34 0.52 -9.65
CA HIS A 62 5.55 1.75 -9.67
C HIS A 62 4.17 1.52 -10.31
N GLN A 63 4.07 0.77 -11.40
CA GLN A 63 2.77 0.42 -12.01
C GLN A 63 1.89 -0.36 -11.03
N GLN A 64 2.44 -1.38 -10.37
CA GLN A 64 1.76 -2.14 -9.31
C GLN A 64 1.30 -1.21 -8.18
N ALA A 65 2.10 -0.21 -7.83
CA ALA A 65 1.73 0.78 -6.83
C ALA A 65 0.58 1.69 -7.27
N LEU A 66 0.50 2.04 -8.55
CA LEU A 66 -0.62 2.78 -9.11
C LEU A 66 -1.91 1.94 -9.13
N CYS A 67 -1.83 0.62 -9.32
CA CYS A 67 -3.00 -0.26 -9.24
C CYS A 67 -3.72 -0.14 -7.88
N GLY A 68 -2.97 0.10 -6.79
CA GLY A 68 -3.56 0.32 -5.46
C GLY A 68 -4.46 1.56 -5.36
N GLN A 69 -4.36 2.53 -6.27
CA GLN A 69 -5.25 3.70 -6.32
C GLN A 69 -6.65 3.35 -6.84
N PHE A 70 -6.79 2.27 -7.60
CA PHE A 70 -8.07 1.80 -8.12
C PHE A 70 -8.90 1.06 -7.07
N LEU A 71 -8.26 0.57 -6.00
CA LEU A 71 -8.99 0.12 -4.82
C LEU A 71 -9.70 1.35 -4.24
N LYS A 72 -11.04 1.37 -4.26
CA LYS A 72 -11.87 2.47 -3.74
C LYS A 72 -11.84 2.51 -2.19
N LEU A 73 -10.65 2.63 -1.62
CA LEU A 73 -10.38 2.60 -0.18
C LEU A 73 -10.83 3.87 0.55
N ASN A 74 -11.26 4.90 -0.20
CA ASN A 74 -11.35 6.27 0.31
C ASN A 74 -12.26 6.39 1.53
N ASN A 75 -13.39 5.69 1.56
CA ASN A 75 -14.34 5.82 2.68
C ASN A 75 -13.76 5.25 3.99
N VAL A 76 -13.19 4.04 3.94
CA VAL A 76 -12.54 3.42 5.10
C VAL A 76 -11.27 4.18 5.50
N MET A 77 -10.40 4.47 4.53
CA MET A 77 -9.11 5.11 4.81
C MET A 77 -9.25 6.52 5.35
N LYS A 78 -10.23 7.32 4.89
CA LYS A 78 -10.49 8.66 5.44
C LYS A 78 -10.77 8.59 6.93
N LEU A 79 -11.64 7.67 7.35
CA LEU A 79 -11.98 7.51 8.77
C LEU A 79 -10.81 6.94 9.58
N VAL A 80 -10.13 5.90 9.07
CA VAL A 80 -8.94 5.32 9.72
C VAL A 80 -7.88 6.39 9.96
N VAL A 81 -7.55 7.20 8.95
CA VAL A 81 -6.57 8.29 9.06
C VAL A 81 -7.03 9.34 10.07
N LYS A 82 -8.32 9.74 10.04
CA LYS A 82 -8.88 10.69 11.01
C LYS A 82 -8.72 10.19 12.46
N ILE A 83 -9.05 8.93 12.71
CA ILE A 83 -8.92 8.30 14.04
C ILE A 83 -7.45 8.25 14.47
N VAL A 84 -6.57 7.77 13.59
CA VAL A 84 -5.13 7.69 13.84
C VAL A 84 -4.57 9.06 14.19
N ILE A 85 -4.87 10.08 13.39
CA ILE A 85 -4.44 11.45 13.64
C ILE A 85 -4.98 11.95 14.98
N LYS A 86 -6.28 11.76 15.28
CA LYS A 86 -6.87 12.21 16.56
C LYS A 86 -6.15 11.62 17.78
N ILE A 87 -5.86 10.31 17.75
CA ILE A 87 -5.15 9.62 18.85
C ILE A 87 -3.68 10.05 18.92
N ARG A 88 -3.03 10.22 17.77
CA ARG A 88 -1.60 10.51 17.67
C ARG A 88 -1.24 11.99 17.85
N ALA A 89 -2.15 12.91 17.60
CA ALA A 89 -1.87 14.34 17.54
C ALA A 89 -1.49 14.94 18.89
N GLN A 90 -1.98 14.37 20.00
CA GLN A 90 -1.75 14.87 21.34
C GLN A 90 -0.99 13.83 22.19
N ALA A 91 0.06 14.27 22.88
CA ALA A 91 0.88 13.39 23.71
C ALA A 91 0.07 12.68 24.81
N LEU A 92 -0.86 13.39 25.43
CA LEU A 92 -1.77 12.82 26.43
C LEU A 92 -2.68 11.75 25.82
N GLN A 93 -3.23 12.00 24.63
CA GLN A 93 -4.10 11.05 23.93
C GLN A 93 -3.38 9.77 23.58
N ARG A 94 -2.14 9.88 23.08
CA ARG A 94 -1.29 8.74 22.80
C ARG A 94 -1.00 7.92 24.07
N ARG A 95 -0.68 8.57 25.18
CA ARG A 95 -0.40 7.88 26.46
C ARG A 95 -1.63 7.15 26.98
N LEU A 96 -2.78 7.81 27.03
CA LEU A 96 -4.04 7.21 27.49
C LEU A 96 -4.48 6.05 26.59
N PHE A 97 -4.32 6.19 25.27
CA PHE A 97 -4.62 5.11 24.34
C PHE A 97 -3.69 3.91 24.56
N LYS A 98 -2.40 4.17 24.77
CA LYS A 98 -1.42 3.11 25.03
C LYS A 98 -1.76 2.34 26.31
N THR A 99 -2.05 3.04 27.41
CA THR A 99 -2.49 2.40 28.66
C THR A 99 -3.71 1.52 28.42
N LEU A 100 -4.74 2.02 27.75
CA LEU A 100 -5.92 1.21 27.42
C LEU A 100 -5.58 0.00 26.54
N ALA A 101 -4.71 0.16 25.54
CA ALA A 101 -4.32 -0.92 24.64
C ALA A 101 -3.55 -2.02 25.39
N ASP A 102 -2.66 -1.62 26.31
CA ASP A 102 -1.92 -2.54 27.18
C ASP A 102 -2.87 -3.25 28.16
N ASP A 103 -3.85 -2.52 28.76
CA ASP A 103 -4.84 -3.07 29.71
C ASP A 103 -5.74 -4.16 29.10
N ILE A 104 -6.01 -4.10 27.78
CA ILE A 104 -6.82 -5.08 27.07
C ILE A 104 -5.98 -6.08 26.26
N ASP A 105 -4.68 -6.13 26.54
CA ASP A 105 -3.71 -7.05 25.93
C ASP A 105 -3.69 -7.00 24.40
N CYS A 106 -3.69 -5.78 23.83
CA CYS A 106 -3.49 -5.60 22.41
C CYS A 106 -2.05 -5.94 22.02
N GLN A 107 -1.89 -6.67 20.91
CA GLN A 107 -0.57 -7.00 20.33
C GLN A 107 0.32 -5.77 20.07
N TYR A 108 -0.27 -4.58 19.87
CA TYR A 108 0.47 -3.33 19.74
C TYR A 108 -0.13 -2.26 20.65
N GLY A 109 0.71 -1.57 21.43
CA GLY A 109 0.30 -0.42 22.24
C GLY A 109 0.19 0.91 21.47
N GLU A 110 0.55 0.93 20.17
CA GLU A 110 0.59 2.19 19.40
C GLU A 110 0.21 2.07 17.92
N LEU A 111 -0.51 3.07 17.42
CA LEU A 111 -0.82 3.25 15.99
C LEU A 111 0.38 3.78 15.19
N LEU A 112 0.48 3.33 13.94
CA LEU A 112 1.41 3.90 12.96
C LEU A 112 0.88 5.24 12.46
N LEU A 113 1.75 6.26 12.40
CA LEU A 113 1.43 7.50 11.71
C LEU A 113 1.36 7.24 10.20
N HIS A 114 0.29 7.72 9.58
CA HIS A 114 0.16 7.71 8.13
C HIS A 114 1.02 8.83 7.54
N SER A 115 2.14 8.48 6.90
CA SER A 115 2.75 9.35 5.90
C SER A 115 2.06 9.05 4.58
N GLY A 116 1.29 10.00 4.03
CA GLY A 116 0.50 9.83 2.81
C GLY A 116 1.28 9.59 1.51
N VAL A 117 2.53 9.17 1.62
CA VAL A 117 3.52 9.18 0.54
C VAL A 117 3.50 7.88 -0.28
N ARG A 118 3.02 6.73 0.25
CA ARG A 118 3.01 5.45 -0.50
C ARG A 118 1.82 4.56 -0.13
N TRP A 119 1.22 3.86 -1.08
CA TRP A 119 0.08 2.96 -0.82
C TRP A 119 0.46 1.77 0.10
N LEU A 120 1.70 1.27 0.04
CA LEU A 120 2.24 0.23 0.93
C LEU A 120 2.12 0.62 2.41
N SER A 121 2.38 1.89 2.75
CA SER A 121 2.26 2.36 4.13
C SER A 121 0.80 2.39 4.61
N ARG A 122 -0.16 2.57 3.69
CA ARG A 122 -1.60 2.47 4.00
C ARG A 122 -1.99 1.06 4.41
N GLY A 123 -1.48 0.04 3.72
CA GLY A 123 -1.69 -1.36 4.08
C GLY A 123 -1.16 -1.69 5.49
N LEU A 124 0.04 -1.19 5.83
CA LEU A 124 0.59 -1.37 7.18
C LEU A 124 -0.23 -0.67 8.27
N VAL A 125 -0.70 0.56 8.01
CA VAL A 125 -1.60 1.28 8.92
C VAL A 125 -2.90 0.50 9.12
N LEU A 126 -3.52 0.00 8.04
CA LEU A 126 -4.74 -0.82 8.11
C LEU A 126 -4.52 -2.10 8.91
N LYS A 127 -3.43 -2.83 8.64
CA LYS A 127 -3.08 -4.05 9.37
C LYS A 127 -3.00 -3.78 10.87
N ARG A 128 -2.25 -2.75 11.27
CA ARG A 128 -2.12 -2.40 12.70
C ARG A 128 -3.43 -1.92 13.30
N PHE A 129 -4.18 -1.07 12.58
CA PHE A 129 -5.50 -0.60 12.98
C PHE A 129 -6.44 -1.77 13.27
N ASN A 130 -6.49 -2.78 12.40
CA ASN A 130 -7.35 -3.95 12.57
C ASN A 130 -6.94 -4.84 13.75
N VAL A 131 -5.64 -4.96 14.04
CA VAL A 131 -5.14 -5.72 15.19
C VAL A 131 -5.61 -5.09 16.51
N ILE A 132 -5.59 -3.76 16.62
CA ILE A 132 -5.91 -3.05 17.86
C ILE A 132 -7.31 -2.43 17.85
N ILE A 133 -8.16 -2.86 16.93
CA ILE A 133 -9.49 -2.27 16.70
C ILE A 133 -10.38 -2.33 17.94
N SER A 134 -10.19 -3.30 18.84
CA SER A 134 -10.85 -3.37 20.14
C SER A 134 -10.57 -2.16 21.02
N ALA A 135 -9.30 -1.73 21.11
CA ALA A 135 -8.91 -0.52 21.82
C ALA A 135 -9.49 0.73 21.13
N ILE A 136 -9.45 0.76 19.79
CA ILE A 136 -9.97 1.88 18.99
C ILE A 136 -11.48 2.05 19.16
N VAL A 137 -12.24 0.96 19.32
CA VAL A 137 -13.68 1.00 19.61
C VAL A 137 -13.94 1.47 21.06
N LYS A 138 -13.15 1.00 22.03
CA LYS A 138 -13.36 1.31 23.47
C LYS A 138 -12.95 2.74 23.84
N PHE A 139 -11.85 3.23 23.29
CA PHE A 139 -11.25 4.52 23.64
C PHE A 139 -12.20 5.73 23.50
N PRO A 140 -12.90 5.95 22.37
CA PRO A 140 -13.89 7.02 22.24
C PRO A 140 -15.10 6.84 23.16
N LYS A 141 -15.54 5.59 23.40
CA LYS A 141 -16.71 5.30 24.24
C LYS A 141 -16.52 5.67 25.70
N GLN A 142 -15.32 5.45 26.25
CA GLN A 142 -14.99 5.82 27.64
C GLN A 142 -15.00 7.34 27.90
N ARG A 143 -15.25 8.14 26.86
CA ARG A 143 -15.21 9.60 26.88
C ARG A 143 -16.46 10.23 26.29
N ASP A 144 -17.51 9.42 26.12
CA ASP A 144 -18.78 9.86 25.54
C ASP A 144 -18.66 10.45 24.12
N GLU A 145 -17.68 9.99 23.35
CA GLU A 145 -17.44 10.40 21.96
C GLU A 145 -17.51 9.21 20.97
N PRO A 146 -18.59 8.38 20.96
CA PRO A 146 -18.65 7.18 20.14
C PRO A 146 -18.52 7.48 18.64
N ILE A 147 -17.89 6.56 17.91
CA ILE A 147 -17.75 6.63 16.45
C ILE A 147 -18.64 5.53 15.85
N PRO A 148 -19.82 5.87 15.29
CA PRO A 148 -20.81 4.88 14.86
C PRO A 148 -20.29 3.86 13.86
N GLU A 149 -19.39 4.26 12.96
CA GLU A 149 -18.82 3.37 11.94
C GLU A 149 -17.99 2.22 12.56
N LEU A 150 -17.43 2.42 13.76
CA LEU A 150 -16.69 1.37 14.48
C LEU A 150 -17.60 0.26 15.04
N GLU A 151 -18.92 0.49 15.06
CA GLU A 151 -19.93 -0.50 15.43
C GLU A 151 -20.68 -1.08 14.22
N ASN A 152 -20.50 -0.45 13.05
CA ASN A 152 -21.12 -0.88 11.82
C ASN A 152 -20.43 -2.14 11.28
N SER A 153 -21.15 -3.26 11.28
CA SER A 153 -20.64 -4.56 10.82
C SER A 153 -20.20 -4.56 9.35
N ILE A 154 -20.89 -3.80 8.49
CA ILE A 154 -20.55 -3.64 7.07
C ILE A 154 -19.23 -2.91 6.93
N TRP A 155 -19.05 -1.79 7.65
CA TRP A 155 -17.80 -1.03 7.62
C TRP A 155 -16.62 -1.85 8.17
N LEU A 156 -16.84 -2.61 9.25
CA LEU A 156 -15.83 -3.51 9.81
C LEU A 156 -15.45 -4.64 8.86
N ARG A 157 -16.42 -5.16 8.09
CA ARG A 157 -16.18 -6.15 7.03
C ARG A 157 -15.32 -5.54 5.92
N ASP A 158 -15.62 -4.31 5.50
CA ASP A 158 -14.82 -3.58 4.51
C ASP A 158 -13.39 -3.39 5.01
N VAL A 159 -13.18 -2.99 6.28
CA VAL A 159 -11.83 -2.93 6.89
C VAL A 159 -11.12 -4.28 6.79
N GLY A 160 -11.81 -5.38 7.11
CA GLY A 160 -11.26 -6.73 6.99
C GLY A 160 -10.79 -7.05 5.58
N PHE A 161 -11.63 -6.78 4.58
CA PHE A 161 -11.30 -7.00 3.16
C PHE A 161 -10.10 -6.18 2.75
N LEU A 162 -10.05 -4.91 3.17
CA LEU A 162 -8.95 -4.02 2.85
C LEU A 162 -7.63 -4.46 3.47
N VAL A 163 -7.65 -4.98 4.70
CA VAL A 163 -6.44 -5.55 5.30
C VAL A 163 -5.97 -6.74 4.48
N ASP A 164 -6.84 -7.70 4.21
CA ASP A 164 -6.47 -8.93 3.49
C ASP A 164 -5.92 -8.62 2.07
N ILE A 165 -6.58 -7.77 1.29
CA ILE A 165 -6.12 -7.44 -0.08
C ILE A 165 -4.83 -6.61 -0.07
N THR A 166 -4.67 -5.68 0.88
CA THR A 166 -3.46 -4.85 0.95
C THR A 166 -2.26 -5.65 1.46
N GLU A 167 -2.45 -6.66 2.31
CA GLU A 167 -1.40 -7.61 2.68
C GLU A 167 -0.90 -8.39 1.45
N LYS A 168 -1.82 -8.95 0.65
CA LYS A 168 -1.47 -9.69 -0.58
C LYS A 168 -0.74 -8.81 -1.60
N LEU A 169 -1.18 -7.56 -1.76
CA LEU A 169 -0.50 -6.62 -2.65
C LEU A 169 0.89 -6.23 -2.10
N ASN A 170 1.05 -6.11 -0.78
CA ASN A 170 2.35 -5.83 -0.16
C ASN A 170 3.31 -6.99 -0.38
N GLU A 171 2.85 -8.24 -0.25
CA GLU A 171 3.62 -9.45 -0.54
C GLU A 171 4.12 -9.46 -1.99
N LEU A 172 3.24 -9.20 -2.97
CA LEU A 172 3.62 -9.06 -4.36
C LEU A 172 4.68 -7.97 -4.54
N ASN A 173 4.49 -6.81 -3.92
CA ASN A 173 5.42 -5.70 -4.06
C ASN A 173 6.82 -6.05 -3.51
N LEU A 174 6.90 -6.72 -2.36
CA LEU A 174 8.16 -7.21 -1.81
C LEU A 174 8.81 -8.26 -2.72
N GLN A 175 8.01 -9.17 -3.28
CA GLN A 175 8.47 -10.15 -4.25
C GLN A 175 9.07 -9.48 -5.50
N LEU A 176 8.51 -8.36 -5.97
CA LEU A 176 9.03 -7.60 -7.10
C LEU A 176 10.31 -6.80 -6.78
N GLN A 177 10.57 -6.48 -5.50
CA GLN A 177 11.76 -5.74 -5.05
C GLN A 177 12.98 -6.62 -4.75
N GLY A 178 12.88 -7.94 -4.96
CA GLY A 178 13.98 -8.87 -4.71
C GLY A 178 15.25 -8.49 -5.48
N ARG A 179 16.43 -8.78 -4.89
CA ARG A 179 17.70 -8.68 -5.62
C ARG A 179 17.71 -9.70 -6.75
N ASP A 180 18.44 -9.37 -7.82
CA ASP A 180 18.66 -10.25 -8.98
C ASP A 180 17.37 -10.68 -9.71
N LYS A 181 16.29 -9.89 -9.56
CA LYS A 181 15.02 -10.12 -10.26
C LYS A 181 15.14 -9.78 -11.73
N GLU A 182 14.96 -10.79 -12.59
CA GLU A 182 14.87 -10.56 -14.03
C GLU A 182 13.50 -10.00 -14.43
N LEU A 183 13.46 -9.28 -15.56
CA LEU A 183 12.21 -8.71 -16.10
C LEU A 183 11.18 -9.80 -16.41
N ALA A 184 11.63 -10.95 -16.95
CA ALA A 184 10.75 -12.07 -17.27
C ALA A 184 10.09 -12.65 -16.01
N GLU A 185 10.84 -12.77 -14.92
CA GLU A 185 10.33 -13.23 -13.62
C GLU A 185 9.32 -12.24 -13.04
N MET A 186 9.63 -10.93 -13.07
CA MET A 186 8.69 -9.89 -12.62
C MET A 186 7.38 -9.94 -13.40
N ILE A 187 7.43 -10.15 -14.73
CA ILE A 187 6.23 -10.29 -15.55
C ILE A 187 5.47 -11.57 -15.19
N SER A 188 6.17 -12.67 -14.95
CA SER A 188 5.57 -13.94 -14.52
C SER A 188 4.82 -13.77 -13.20
N ASP A 189 5.42 -13.10 -12.23
CA ASP A 189 4.81 -12.86 -10.92
C ASP A 189 3.56 -11.99 -11.00
N ILE A 190 3.57 -10.96 -11.83
CA ILE A 190 2.37 -10.15 -12.10
C ILE A 190 1.26 -11.02 -12.72
N LYS A 191 1.58 -11.85 -13.72
CA LYS A 191 0.60 -12.75 -14.34
C LYS A 191 0.04 -13.77 -13.36
N ALA A 192 0.90 -14.36 -12.53
CA ALA A 192 0.50 -15.28 -11.48
C ALA A 192 -0.41 -14.58 -10.46
N PHE A 193 -0.11 -13.33 -10.09
CA PHE A 193 -0.94 -12.55 -9.19
C PHE A 193 -2.32 -12.23 -9.78
N ILE A 194 -2.40 -11.90 -11.08
CA ILE A 194 -3.68 -11.72 -11.77
C ILE A 194 -4.52 -12.99 -11.68
N LYS A 195 -3.93 -14.17 -11.91
CA LYS A 195 -4.64 -15.45 -11.73
C LYS A 195 -5.07 -15.72 -10.29
N LYS A 196 -4.26 -15.33 -9.31
CA LYS A 196 -4.65 -15.38 -7.89
C LYS A 196 -5.84 -14.46 -7.60
N LEU A 197 -5.88 -13.25 -8.18
CA LEU A 197 -7.01 -12.34 -8.01
C LEU A 197 -8.31 -12.93 -8.57
N GLU A 198 -8.28 -13.49 -9.78
CA GLU A 198 -9.44 -14.18 -10.39
C GLU A 198 -9.94 -15.32 -9.48
N PHE A 199 -9.02 -16.13 -8.95
CA PHE A 199 -9.36 -17.21 -8.02
C PHE A 199 -9.93 -16.70 -6.69
N TRP A 200 -9.37 -15.63 -6.13
CA TRP A 200 -9.86 -15.04 -4.89
C TRP A 200 -11.23 -14.39 -5.04
N GLU A 201 -11.49 -13.75 -6.17
CA GLU A 201 -12.80 -13.21 -6.52
C GLU A 201 -13.85 -14.32 -6.54
N GLN A 202 -13.58 -15.44 -7.22
CA GLN A 202 -14.48 -16.58 -7.25
C GLN A 202 -14.75 -17.14 -5.85
N ASN A 203 -13.70 -17.33 -5.03
CA ASN A 203 -13.88 -17.78 -3.65
C ASN A 203 -14.74 -16.83 -2.82
N LEU A 204 -14.60 -15.51 -3.00
CA LEU A 204 -15.42 -14.54 -2.27
C LEU A 204 -16.89 -14.58 -2.72
N ILE A 205 -17.16 -14.82 -4.01
CA ILE A 205 -18.50 -15.02 -4.55
C ILE A 205 -19.12 -16.30 -3.98
N ASP A 206 -18.34 -17.37 -3.87
CA ASP A 206 -18.76 -18.66 -3.31
C ASP A 206 -18.77 -18.68 -1.77
N GLU A 207 -18.55 -17.53 -1.12
CA GLU A 207 -18.48 -17.37 0.35
C GLU A 207 -17.39 -18.22 1.04
N ILE A 208 -16.32 -18.56 0.31
CA ILE A 208 -15.15 -19.28 0.79
C ILE A 208 -14.08 -18.27 1.26
N PHE A 209 -14.01 -18.03 2.58
CA PHE A 209 -13.14 -16.99 3.13
C PHE A 209 -11.76 -17.47 3.63
N LEU A 210 -11.32 -18.69 3.29
CA LEU A 210 -10.05 -19.26 3.77
C LEU A 210 -8.84 -18.35 3.53
N LEU A 211 -8.86 -17.59 2.44
CA LEU A 211 -7.78 -16.69 2.01
C LEU A 211 -8.03 -15.23 2.42
N PHE A 212 -9.18 -14.93 3.02
CA PHE A 212 -9.61 -13.61 3.51
C PHE A 212 -10.11 -13.72 4.96
N GLN A 213 -9.21 -14.17 5.83
CA GLN A 213 -9.54 -14.49 7.22
C GLN A 213 -9.98 -13.25 8.01
N LYS A 214 -9.49 -12.04 7.67
CA LYS A 214 -9.88 -10.83 8.41
C LYS A 214 -11.30 -10.40 8.07
N ILE A 215 -11.78 -10.62 6.85
CA ILE A 215 -13.22 -10.52 6.54
C ILE A 215 -14.01 -11.53 7.35
N TYR A 216 -13.60 -12.81 7.29
CA TYR A 216 -14.31 -13.91 7.94
C TYR A 216 -14.56 -13.66 9.42
N LEU A 217 -13.53 -13.22 10.15
CA LEU A 217 -13.61 -12.91 11.57
C LEU A 217 -14.57 -11.75 11.90
N LYS A 218 -14.90 -10.90 10.92
CA LYS A 218 -15.86 -9.79 11.07
C LYS A 218 -17.28 -10.21 10.68
N VAL A 219 -17.44 -11.08 9.68
CA VAL A 219 -18.73 -11.64 9.27
C VAL A 219 -19.30 -12.57 10.36
N HIS A 220 -18.51 -13.48 10.92
CA HIS A 220 -19.03 -14.52 11.82
C HIS A 220 -19.02 -14.18 13.32
N LYS A 221 -18.26 -13.16 13.77
CA LYS A 221 -18.35 -12.68 15.17
C LYS A 221 -19.65 -11.91 15.45
N HIS A 222 -20.28 -11.30 14.45
CA HIS A 222 -21.59 -10.66 14.62
C HIS A 222 -22.73 -11.68 14.71
N HIS A 223 -22.66 -12.79 13.98
CA HIS A 223 -23.69 -13.86 14.06
C HIS A 223 -23.66 -14.63 15.39
N MET A 224 -22.51 -14.76 16.06
CA MET A 224 -22.45 -15.41 17.37
C MET A 224 -22.91 -14.53 18.55
N LYS A 225 -23.00 -13.20 18.37
CA LYS A 225 -23.61 -12.31 19.38
C LYS A 225 -25.13 -12.27 19.35
N GLY A 226 -25.76 -12.73 18.25
CA GLY A 226 -27.22 -12.82 18.11
C GLY A 226 -27.82 -14.20 18.45
N LYS A 227 -26.99 -15.17 18.88
CA LYS A 227 -27.43 -16.52 19.30
C LYS A 227 -27.20 -16.80 20.79
N ILE A 228 -26.71 -15.81 21.54
CA ILE A 228 -26.62 -15.82 23.00
C ILE A 228 -27.30 -14.54 23.51
N MET A 229 -28.61 -14.48 23.26
CA MET A 229 -29.58 -13.67 24.00
C MET A 229 -30.92 -14.38 23.92
#